data_AF-A0A094KVN7-F1
#
_entry.id   AF-A0A094KVN7-F1
#
_cell.length_a   1.000
_cell.length_b   1.000
_cell.length_c   1.000
_cell.angle_alpha   90.00
_cell.angle_beta   90.00
_cell.angle_gamma   90.00
#
_symmetry.space_group_name_H-M   'P 1'
#
loop_
_entity.id
_entity.type
_entity.pdbx_description
1 polymer ?
#
loop_
_entity_poly.entity_id
_entity_poly.type
_entity_poly.pdbx_seq_one_letter_code
_entity_poly.pdbx_strand_id
1 'polypeptide(L)'
;HGHMDTRTQGHTDTRTHRHTDTGTQGHRDTGTQGHTDTRTHRHTDTGTHGHRDTQTQGHTDTRTHRHTDTGTHRHRDTQTQGHTDTGTHRHRDTQTQGHTDTGTHRHRDTQTQGHTDTGTHRHRDTQTQGHTDTGTHRHRDTQTQGHTDTGTHRHRDTQTQGHTDTGTHRHRDT
;
A
#
# COMPACT_ATOMS: atom_id res chain seq x y z
N HIS A 1 -24.12 14.25 -3.01
CA HIS A 1 -25.13 13.33 -2.46
C HIS A 1 -24.37 12.16 -1.85
N GLY A 2 -24.63 11.82 -0.59
CA GLY A 2 -23.96 10.71 0.10
C GLY A 2 -24.87 9.49 0.13
N HIS A 3 -24.32 8.32 -0.16
CA HIS A 3 -25.05 7.05 -0.11
C HIS A 3 -24.51 6.21 1.06
N MET A 4 -25.38 5.48 1.74
CA MET A 4 -25.01 4.60 2.86
C MET A 4 -25.72 3.27 2.65
N ASP A 5 -24.95 2.20 2.53
CA ASP A 5 -25.46 0.84 2.44
C ASP A 5 -25.07 0.04 3.70
N THR A 6 -26.09 -0.52 4.34
CA THR A 6 -25.97 -1.18 5.66
C THR A 6 -26.16 -2.69 5.61
N ARG A 7 -26.47 -3.27 4.44
CA ARG A 7 -26.38 -4.70 4.05
C ARG A 7 -27.13 -4.93 2.74
N THR A 8 -26.41 -5.29 1.68
CA THR A 8 -27.02 -5.70 0.41
C THR A 8 -26.05 -6.57 -0.40
N GLN A 9 -26.53 -7.33 -1.37
CA GLN A 9 -25.65 -8.00 -2.34
C GLN A 9 -25.09 -6.96 -3.33
N GLY A 10 -23.91 -7.24 -3.89
CA GLY A 10 -23.04 -6.33 -4.65
C GLY A 10 -23.72 -5.22 -5.45
N HIS A 11 -23.20 -4.01 -5.34
CA HIS A 11 -23.66 -2.83 -6.08
C HIS A 11 -22.52 -2.20 -6.88
N THR A 12 -22.88 -1.33 -7.82
CA THR A 12 -21.94 -0.60 -8.68
C THR A 12 -22.29 0.87 -8.63
N ASP A 13 -21.37 1.70 -8.19
CA ASP A 13 -21.55 3.13 -8.10
C ASP A 13 -20.73 3.87 -9.14
N THR A 14 -21.29 4.95 -9.67
CA THR A 14 -20.64 5.80 -10.67
C THR A 14 -20.81 7.26 -10.28
N ARG A 15 -19.69 7.99 -10.17
CA ARG A 15 -19.63 9.41 -9.80
C ARG A 15 -20.29 9.73 -8.45
N THR A 16 -19.89 9.02 -7.41
CA THR A 16 -20.32 9.28 -6.04
C THR A 16 -19.39 10.27 -5.34
N HIS A 17 -19.98 11.15 -4.52
CA HIS A 17 -19.20 12.17 -3.80
C HIS A 17 -18.69 11.64 -2.46
N ARG A 18 -19.49 10.83 -1.76
CA ARG A 18 -19.06 10.11 -0.57
C ARG A 18 -19.95 8.88 -0.34
N HIS A 19 -19.33 7.75 -0.06
CA HIS A 19 -20.02 6.50 0.22
C HIS A 19 -19.49 5.85 1.50
N THR A 20 -20.29 4.99 2.12
CA THR A 20 -19.92 4.23 3.32
C THR A 20 -20.57 2.86 3.30
N ASP A 21 -19.77 1.81 3.32
CA ASP A 21 -20.23 0.42 3.41
C ASP A 21 -19.97 -0.22 4.76
N THR A 22 -21.01 -0.91 5.23
CA THR A 22 -20.96 -1.69 6.48
C THR A 22 -21.49 -3.10 6.26
N GLY A 23 -20.64 -4.05 5.84
CA GLY A 23 -21.08 -5.43 5.61
C GLY A 23 -20.02 -6.35 4.99
N THR A 24 -20.44 -7.57 4.62
CA THR A 24 -19.62 -8.51 3.84
C THR A 24 -20.13 -8.53 2.41
N GLN A 25 -19.40 -7.94 1.46
CA GLN A 25 -19.92 -7.72 0.10
C GLN A 25 -18.78 -7.62 -0.95
N GLY A 26 -19.13 -7.40 -2.23
CA GLY A 26 -18.24 -6.90 -3.29
C GLY A 26 -18.82 -5.64 -3.97
N HIS A 27 -18.02 -4.60 -4.18
CA HIS A 27 -18.41 -3.30 -4.77
C HIS A 27 -17.53 -2.97 -5.98
N ARG A 28 -18.05 -2.13 -6.86
CA ARG A 28 -17.31 -1.60 -8.00
C ARG A 28 -17.64 -0.13 -8.18
N ASP A 29 -16.62 0.71 -8.05
CA ASP A 29 -16.80 2.15 -8.10
C ASP A 29 -16.03 2.79 -9.25
N THR A 30 -16.57 3.89 -9.77
CA THR A 30 -15.91 4.70 -10.79
C THR A 30 -16.09 6.19 -10.52
N GLY A 31 -14.97 6.89 -10.29
CA GLY A 31 -14.94 8.33 -10.05
C GLY A 31 -15.49 8.73 -8.68
N THR A 32 -14.98 8.12 -7.62
CA THR A 32 -15.42 8.35 -6.24
C THR A 32 -14.51 9.35 -5.53
N GLN A 33 -15.08 10.39 -4.90
CA GLN A 33 -14.27 11.34 -4.12
C GLN A 33 -13.90 10.83 -2.72
N GLY A 34 -14.71 9.96 -2.14
CA GLY A 34 -14.46 9.39 -0.82
C GLY A 34 -15.27 8.13 -0.57
N HIS A 35 -14.64 7.04 -0.15
CA HIS A 35 -15.34 5.85 0.37
C HIS A 35 -14.78 5.43 1.74
N THR A 36 -15.55 4.66 2.51
CA THR A 36 -15.15 4.19 3.84
C THR A 36 -15.79 2.85 4.13
N ASP A 37 -14.96 1.83 4.32
CA ASP A 37 -15.44 0.46 4.44
C ASP A 37 -15.02 -0.18 5.76
N THR A 38 -15.99 -0.79 6.46
CA THR A 38 -15.80 -1.17 7.87
C THR A 38 -15.66 -2.68 8.12
N ARG A 39 -15.85 -3.53 7.09
CA ARG A 39 -15.90 -5.00 7.24
C ARG A 39 -15.37 -5.73 6.02
N THR A 40 -15.38 -7.07 6.05
CA THR A 40 -14.76 -7.91 5.02
C THR A 40 -15.32 -7.67 3.62
N HIS A 41 -14.53 -7.03 2.77
CA HIS A 41 -15.02 -6.56 1.48
C HIS A 41 -14.02 -6.79 0.34
N ARG A 42 -14.52 -6.92 -0.90
CA ARG A 42 -13.68 -6.85 -2.11
C ARG A 42 -14.10 -5.70 -3.02
N HIS A 43 -13.25 -4.69 -3.13
CA HIS A 43 -13.47 -3.49 -3.94
C HIS A 43 -12.74 -3.58 -5.28
N THR A 44 -13.25 -2.84 -6.26
CA THR A 44 -12.58 -2.62 -7.54
C THR A 44 -12.90 -1.22 -8.01
N ASP A 45 -11.90 -0.34 -7.94
CA ASP A 45 -12.14 1.07 -8.15
C ASP A 45 -11.38 1.63 -9.35
N THR A 46 -12.03 2.58 -10.03
CA THR A 46 -11.41 3.36 -11.09
C THR A 46 -11.49 4.85 -10.75
N GLY A 47 -10.40 5.39 -10.22
CA GLY A 47 -10.25 6.80 -9.93
C GLY A 47 -10.91 7.19 -8.61
N THR A 48 -10.24 6.86 -7.51
CA THR A 48 -10.66 7.18 -6.14
C THR A 48 -9.74 8.24 -5.55
N HIS A 49 -10.32 9.34 -5.03
CA HIS A 49 -9.52 10.42 -4.45
C HIS A 49 -9.16 10.17 -2.98
N GLY A 50 -10.01 9.44 -2.25
CA GLY A 50 -9.77 9.10 -0.85
C GLY A 50 -10.51 7.83 -0.45
N HIS A 51 -9.83 6.94 0.26
CA HIS A 51 -10.48 5.83 0.93
C HIS A 51 -9.96 5.58 2.33
N ARG A 52 -10.77 4.85 3.11
CA ARG A 52 -10.42 4.47 4.47
C ARG A 52 -11.05 3.14 4.80
N ASP A 53 -10.22 2.14 5.01
CA ASP A 53 -10.70 0.79 5.27
C ASP A 53 -10.31 0.29 6.64
N THR A 54 -11.24 -0.43 7.25
CA THR A 54 -11.00 -1.13 8.51
C THR A 54 -11.38 -2.59 8.35
N GLN A 55 -10.51 -3.46 8.87
CA GLN A 55 -10.60 -4.93 8.88
C GLN A 55 -9.98 -5.65 7.68
N THR A 56 -10.63 -6.68 7.12
CA THR A 56 -9.98 -7.59 6.16
C THR A 56 -10.51 -7.37 4.76
N GLN A 57 -9.75 -6.74 3.87
CA GLN A 57 -10.30 -6.41 2.54
C GLN A 57 -9.33 -6.72 1.39
N GLY A 58 -9.89 -6.75 0.18
CA GLY A 58 -9.11 -6.88 -1.05
C GLY A 58 -9.49 -5.80 -2.04
N HIS A 59 -8.54 -4.95 -2.42
CA HIS A 59 -8.73 -3.84 -3.33
C HIS A 59 -8.05 -4.11 -4.66
N THR A 60 -8.55 -3.51 -5.72
CA THR A 60 -7.94 -3.55 -7.05
C THR A 60 -8.26 -2.25 -7.73
N ASP A 61 -7.31 -1.32 -7.66
CA ASP A 61 -7.57 0.04 -8.05
C ASP A 61 -6.73 0.45 -9.25
N THR A 62 -7.33 1.20 -10.17
CA THR A 62 -6.55 1.79 -11.26
C THR A 62 -5.78 3.01 -10.79
N ARG A 63 -6.40 3.84 -9.96
CA ARG A 63 -5.78 5.05 -9.45
C ARG A 63 -6.38 5.45 -8.11
N THR A 64 -5.53 5.51 -7.10
CA THR A 64 -5.88 5.93 -5.75
C THR A 64 -4.97 7.08 -5.33
N HIS A 65 -5.55 8.18 -4.84
CA HIS A 65 -4.77 9.36 -4.44
C HIS A 65 -4.49 9.48 -2.95
N ARG A 66 -5.33 8.88 -2.10
CA ARG A 66 -5.06 8.77 -0.67
C ARG A 66 -5.79 7.60 -0.06
N HIS A 67 -5.11 6.81 0.75
CA HIS A 67 -5.77 5.77 1.55
C HIS A 67 -5.23 5.62 2.96
N THR A 68 -6.03 5.01 3.82
CA THR A 68 -5.66 4.76 5.21
C THR A 68 -6.34 3.49 5.68
N ASP A 69 -5.55 2.42 5.78
CA ASP A 69 -6.09 1.11 6.06
C ASP A 69 -5.60 0.56 7.40
N THR A 70 -6.51 -0.11 8.09
CA THR A 70 -6.20 -0.74 9.37
C THR A 70 -6.76 -2.15 9.41
N GLY A 71 -5.87 -3.13 9.50
CA GLY A 71 -6.25 -4.53 9.63
C GLY A 71 -5.41 -5.44 8.74
N THR A 72 -6.06 -6.14 7.82
CA THR A 72 -5.38 -7.11 6.97
C THR A 72 -5.87 -7.00 5.54
N HIS A 73 -5.10 -6.35 4.68
CA HIS A 73 -5.56 -6.04 3.34
C HIS A 73 -4.67 -6.59 2.25
N ARG A 74 -5.24 -6.68 1.05
CA ARG A 74 -4.51 -6.97 -0.17
C ARG A 74 -4.88 -5.96 -1.24
N HIS A 75 -3.89 -5.19 -1.65
CA HIS A 75 -4.01 -4.19 -2.70
C HIS A 75 -3.37 -4.71 -3.99
N ARG A 76 -3.90 -4.23 -5.10
CA ARG A 76 -3.34 -4.51 -6.41
C ARG A 76 -3.65 -3.33 -7.30
N ASP A 77 -2.74 -2.37 -7.30
CA ASP A 77 -3.03 -1.08 -7.88
C ASP A 77 -2.15 -0.79 -9.09
N THR A 78 -2.62 0.09 -9.97
CA THR A 78 -1.75 0.61 -11.03
C THR A 78 -0.97 1.81 -10.52
N GLN A 79 -1.66 2.76 -9.89
CA GLN A 79 -1.05 3.97 -9.34
C GLN A 79 -1.64 4.30 -8.00
N THR A 80 -0.77 4.42 -7.00
CA THR A 80 -1.17 4.82 -5.66
C THR A 80 -0.29 5.94 -5.15
N GLN A 81 -0.93 6.97 -4.62
CA GLN A 81 -0.29 8.11 -4.01
C GLN A 81 -0.78 8.23 -2.57
N GLY A 82 0.12 8.57 -1.64
CA GLY A 82 -0.22 8.96 -0.26
C GLY A 82 -0.99 7.89 0.53
N HIS A 83 -0.30 6.96 1.17
CA HIS A 83 -0.99 5.97 2.01
C HIS A 83 -0.39 5.75 3.39
N THR A 84 -1.23 5.19 4.27
CA THR A 84 -0.89 4.95 5.66
C THR A 84 -1.57 3.70 6.14
N ASP A 85 -0.79 2.63 6.27
CA ASP A 85 -1.33 1.30 6.55
C ASP A 85 -0.84 0.78 7.90
N THR A 86 -1.77 0.24 8.69
CA THR A 86 -1.46 -0.34 10.00
C THR A 86 -1.99 -1.77 10.11
N GLY A 87 -1.10 -2.73 10.26
CA GLY A 87 -1.47 -4.14 10.40
C GLY A 87 -0.69 -5.06 9.47
N THR A 88 -1.39 -5.86 8.66
CA THR A 88 -0.76 -6.85 7.77
C THR A 88 -1.23 -6.69 6.34
N HIS A 89 -0.38 -6.18 5.45
CA HIS A 89 -0.81 -5.86 4.09
C HIS A 89 0.04 -6.56 3.03
N ARG A 90 -0.56 -6.68 1.86
CA ARG A 90 0.12 -7.12 0.65
C ARG A 90 -0.23 -6.19 -0.49
N HIS A 91 0.79 -5.49 -0.99
CA HIS A 91 0.71 -4.60 -2.14
C HIS A 91 1.31 -5.27 -3.37
N ARG A 92 0.77 -4.91 -4.53
CA ARG A 92 1.32 -5.31 -5.82
C ARG A 92 0.98 -4.22 -6.81
N ASP A 93 1.85 -3.23 -6.85
CA ASP A 93 1.53 -2.00 -7.53
C ASP A 93 2.46 -1.78 -8.72
N THR A 94 2.04 -0.92 -9.65
CA THR A 94 2.98 -0.49 -10.70
C THR A 94 3.77 0.71 -10.23
N GLN A 95 3.08 1.71 -9.66
CA GLN A 95 3.71 2.92 -9.14
C GLN A 95 3.12 3.31 -7.80
N THR A 96 4.00 3.57 -6.85
CA THR A 96 3.65 3.92 -5.49
C THR A 96 4.46 5.13 -5.06
N GLN A 97 3.79 6.16 -4.55
CA GLN A 97 4.42 7.40 -4.10
C GLN A 97 3.92 7.82 -2.72
N GLY A 98 4.85 7.99 -1.77
CA GLY A 98 4.57 8.54 -0.44
C GLY A 98 3.75 7.58 0.42
N HIS A 99 4.42 6.79 1.26
CA HIS A 99 3.73 5.89 2.19
C HIS A 99 4.37 5.73 3.55
N THR A 100 3.55 5.24 4.47
CA THR A 100 3.92 5.04 5.86
C THR A 100 3.24 3.79 6.38
N ASP A 101 4.02 2.73 6.57
CA ASP A 101 3.49 1.43 6.89
C ASP A 101 3.95 0.99 8.28
N THR A 102 3.03 0.49 9.09
CA THR A 102 3.31 -0.01 10.44
C THR A 102 2.76 -1.42 10.63
N GLY A 103 3.65 -2.39 10.83
CA GLY A 103 3.29 -3.79 11.04
C GLY A 103 4.03 -4.75 10.12
N THR A 104 3.31 -5.61 9.41
CA THR A 104 3.90 -6.64 8.54
C THR A 104 3.43 -6.48 7.10
N HIS A 105 4.33 -6.03 6.22
CA HIS A 105 3.95 -5.74 4.84
C HIS A 105 4.77 -6.52 3.82
N ARG A 106 4.15 -6.69 2.65
CA ARG A 106 4.81 -7.22 1.48
C ARG A 106 4.47 -6.37 0.27
N HIS A 107 5.50 -5.73 -0.27
CA HIS A 107 5.44 -4.92 -1.48
C HIS A 107 6.03 -5.70 -2.66
N ARG A 108 5.49 -5.44 -3.85
CA ARG A 108 6.01 -5.99 -5.09
C ARG A 108 5.69 -5.01 -6.20
N ASP A 109 6.51 -3.99 -6.28
CA ASP A 109 6.18 -2.82 -7.07
C ASP A 109 7.14 -2.69 -8.26
N THR A 110 6.76 -1.88 -9.24
CA THR A 110 7.70 -1.52 -10.31
C THR A 110 8.51 -0.31 -9.88
N GLN A 111 7.82 0.73 -9.39
CA GLN A 111 8.45 1.96 -8.93
C GLN A 111 7.87 2.39 -7.59
N THR A 112 8.77 2.69 -6.66
CA THR A 112 8.45 3.09 -5.30
C THR A 112 9.22 4.36 -4.97
N GLN A 113 8.52 5.42 -4.57
CA GLN A 113 9.15 6.69 -4.21
C GLN A 113 8.66 7.18 -2.84
N GLY A 114 9.59 7.41 -1.91
CA GLY A 114 9.32 8.01 -0.60
C GLY A 114 8.49 7.09 0.28
N HIS A 115 9.15 6.33 1.15
CA HIS A 115 8.46 5.51 2.14
C HIS A 115 9.10 5.48 3.51
N THR A 116 8.29 5.11 4.49
CA THR A 116 8.70 5.00 5.88
C THR A 116 8.02 3.80 6.52
N ASP A 117 8.80 2.77 6.79
CA ASP A 117 8.26 1.47 7.18
C ASP A 117 8.75 1.07 8.56
N THR A 118 7.80 0.72 9.44
CA THR A 118 8.08 0.29 10.81
C THR A 118 7.52 -1.11 11.06
N GLY A 119 8.40 -2.08 11.30
CA GLY A 119 8.01 -3.45 11.62
C GLY A 119 8.73 -4.48 10.76
N THR A 120 7.99 -5.39 10.11
CA THR A 120 8.56 -6.47 9.30
C THR A 120 8.14 -6.35 7.84
N HIS A 121 9.05 -5.94 6.96
CA HIS A 121 8.70 -5.66 5.57
C HIS A 121 9.48 -6.51 4.58
N ARG A 122 8.86 -6.73 3.43
CA ARG A 122 9.50 -7.36 2.29
C ARG A 122 9.19 -6.58 1.03
N HIS A 123 10.21 -6.00 0.45
CA HIS A 123 10.17 -5.28 -0.81
C HIS A 123 10.73 -6.15 -1.94
N ARG A 124 10.17 -5.96 -3.13
CA ARG A 124 10.69 -6.56 -4.35
C ARG A 124 10.34 -5.63 -5.49
N ASP A 125 11.18 -4.63 -5.65
CA ASP A 125 10.88 -3.51 -6.52
C ASP A 125 11.84 -3.49 -7.71
N THR A 126 11.45 -2.79 -8.77
CA THR A 126 12.41 -2.55 -9.86
C THR A 126 13.23 -1.31 -9.52
N GLN A 127 12.57 -0.25 -9.08
CA GLN A 127 13.19 1.00 -8.69
C GLN A 127 12.62 1.51 -7.37
N THR A 128 13.52 1.82 -6.44
CA THR A 128 13.19 2.40 -5.15
C THR A 128 13.96 3.70 -4.95
N GLN A 129 13.27 4.78 -4.60
CA GLN A 129 13.89 6.06 -4.31
C GLN A 129 13.40 6.62 -2.97
N GLY A 130 14.32 6.84 -2.03
CA GLY A 130 14.05 7.45 -0.74
C GLY A 130 13.21 6.56 0.17
N HIS A 131 13.88 5.85 1.09
CA HIS A 131 13.18 5.11 2.13
C HIS A 131 13.84 5.22 3.50
N THR A 132 13.04 4.97 4.53
CA THR A 132 13.48 4.98 5.93
C THR A 132 12.78 3.87 6.68
N ASP A 133 13.58 2.94 7.16
CA ASP A 133 13.07 1.62 7.45
C ASP A 133 13.52 1.19 8.84
N THR A 134 12.58 0.96 9.75
CA THR A 134 12.85 0.53 11.13
C THR A 134 12.27 -0.85 11.41
N GLY A 135 13.12 -1.81 11.81
CA GLY A 135 12.70 -3.15 12.18
C GLY A 135 13.41 -4.25 11.41
N THR A 136 12.67 -5.17 10.81
CA THR A 136 13.21 -6.33 10.09
C THR A 136 12.79 -6.29 8.63
N HIS A 137 13.75 -6.01 7.74
CA HIS A 137 13.42 -5.78 6.34
C HIS A 137 14.20 -6.64 5.38
N ARG A 138 13.57 -6.89 4.24
CA ARG A 138 14.18 -7.58 3.12
C ARG A 138 13.86 -6.87 1.82
N HIS A 139 14.90 -6.32 1.21
CA HIS A 139 14.86 -5.68 -0.09
C HIS A 139 15.41 -6.60 -1.16
N ARG A 140 14.83 -6.48 -2.36
CA ARG A 140 15.32 -7.17 -3.54
C ARG A 140 15.00 -6.30 -4.73
N ASP A 141 15.83 -5.29 -4.92
CA ASP A 141 15.55 -4.23 -5.87
C ASP A 141 16.51 -4.31 -7.06
N THR A 142 16.15 -3.68 -8.18
CA THR A 142 17.14 -3.55 -9.27
C THR A 142 17.96 -2.29 -9.05
N GLN A 143 17.29 -1.19 -8.68
CA GLN A 143 17.92 0.09 -8.42
C GLN A 143 17.35 0.69 -7.14
N THR A 144 18.25 1.11 -6.26
CA THR A 144 17.92 1.77 -5.00
C THR A 144 18.69 3.07 -4.88
N GLN A 145 17.99 4.17 -4.57
CA GLN A 145 18.61 5.47 -4.33
C GLN A 145 18.12 6.08 -3.02
N GLY A 146 19.03 6.30 -2.07
CA GLY A 146 18.76 6.96 -0.80
C GLY A 146 17.95 6.07 0.14
N HIS A 147 18.62 5.42 1.09
CA HIS A 147 17.96 4.70 2.17
C HIS A 147 18.62 4.88 3.53
N THR A 148 17.83 4.67 4.57
CA THR A 148 18.25 4.76 5.96
C THR A 148 17.54 3.69 6.76
N ASP A 149 18.27 2.67 7.18
CA ASP A 149 17.67 1.47 7.74
C ASP A 149 18.19 1.23 9.15
N THR A 150 17.29 0.98 10.09
CA THR A 150 17.60 0.69 11.50
C THR A 150 17.01 -0.66 11.93
N GLY A 151 17.84 -1.60 12.37
CA GLY A 151 17.41 -2.92 12.82
C GLY A 151 18.11 -4.09 12.10
N THR A 152 17.34 -4.99 11.50
CA THR A 152 17.84 -6.21 10.83
C THR A 152 17.45 -6.20 9.36
N HIS A 153 18.43 -6.02 8.48
CA HIS A 153 18.17 -5.81 7.07
C HIS A 153 18.89 -6.78 6.16
N ARG A 154 18.26 -7.08 5.04
CA ARG A 154 18.87 -7.82 3.95
C ARG A 154 18.53 -7.20 2.62
N HIS A 155 19.57 -6.78 1.91
CA HIS A 155 19.44 -6.22 0.57
C HIS A 155 20.00 -7.18 -0.46
N ARG A 156 19.39 -7.12 -1.63
CA ARG A 156 19.90 -7.83 -2.80
C ARG A 156 19.59 -6.99 -4.03
N ASP A 157 20.48 -6.06 -4.30
CA ASP A 157 20.28 -5.01 -5.27
C ASP A 157 21.26 -5.15 -6.44
N THR A 158 20.95 -4.53 -7.58
CA THR A 158 21.90 -4.46 -8.71
C THR A 158 22.66 -3.13 -8.70
N GLN A 159 21.99 -2.05 -8.31
CA GLN A 159 22.59 -0.72 -8.19
C GLN A 159 22.06 -0.02 -6.95
N THR A 160 22.96 0.44 -6.10
CA THR A 160 22.63 1.16 -4.87
C THR A 160 23.43 2.45 -4.77
N GLN A 161 22.75 3.57 -4.50
CA GLN A 161 23.38 4.86 -4.27
C GLN A 161 22.84 5.52 -3.01
N GLY A 162 23.73 5.83 -2.06
CA GLY A 162 23.36 6.50 -0.81
C GLY A 162 22.59 5.59 0.14
N HIS A 163 23.29 5.02 1.13
CA HIS A 163 22.71 4.16 2.14
C HIS A 163 23.30 4.44 3.52
N THR A 164 22.52 4.17 4.55
CA THR A 164 22.95 4.29 5.95
C THR A 164 22.25 3.22 6.75
N ASP A 165 23.01 2.22 7.22
CA ASP A 165 22.44 1.10 7.96
C ASP A 165 22.95 1.08 9.39
N THR A 166 22.02 0.97 10.32
CA THR A 166 22.30 0.79 11.75
C THR A 166 21.73 -0.53 12.23
N GLY A 167 22.58 -1.37 12.82
CA GLY A 167 22.20 -2.70 13.30
C GLY A 167 22.77 -3.83 12.42
N THR A 168 22.04 -4.94 12.33
CA THR A 168 22.49 -6.12 11.58
C THR A 168 22.08 -5.99 10.13
N HIS A 169 23.04 -5.97 9.21
CA HIS A 169 22.75 -5.84 7.79
C HIS A 169 23.52 -6.87 6.97
N ARG A 170 22.91 -7.32 5.87
CA ARG A 170 23.57 -8.13 4.84
C ARG A 170 23.25 -7.58 3.45
N HIS A 171 24.29 -7.17 2.75
CA HIS A 171 24.22 -6.71 1.37
C HIS A 171 24.71 -7.77 0.40
N ARG A 172 24.03 -7.88 -0.75
CA ARG A 172 24.50 -8.68 -1.88
C ARG A 172 24.17 -7.97 -3.18
N ASP A 173 25.18 -7.33 -3.74
CA ASP A 173 25.07 -6.70 -5.04
C ASP A 173 25.27 -7.73 -6.16
N THR A 174 24.41 -7.71 -7.17
CA THR A 174 24.49 -8.58 -8.38
C THR A 174 24.16 -7.82 -9.63
#